data_AF-A0A5C5Z5G1-F1
#
_entry.id   AF-A0A5C5Z5G1-F1
#
_cell.length_a   1.000
_cell.length_b   1.000
_cell.length_c   1.000
_cell.angle_alpha   90.00
_cell.angle_beta   90.00
_cell.angle_gamma   90.00
#
_symmetry.space_group_name_H-M   'P 1'
#
loop_
_entity.id
_entity.type
_entity.pdbx_description
1 polymer ?
#
loop_
_entity_poly.entity_id
_entity_poly.type
_entity_poly.pdbx_seq_one_letter_code
_entity_poly.pdbx_strand_id
1 'polypeptide(L)'
;MVPKKTQIPFCFHADPIWVQSDPTQLEQIVFNLVSNASDAMPEGGKITINTQTLTGEQAKCMRLAPCQDGYAVVSITDIGQGLDPVQADKDV
;
A
#
# COMPACT_ATOMS: atom_id res chain seq x y z
N MET A 1 1.67 -4.92 -16.22
CA MET A 1 3.05 -4.50 -16.61
C MET A 1 3.13 -3.00 -16.45
N VAL A 2 4.08 -2.47 -15.69
CA VAL A 2 4.14 -1.02 -15.37
C VAL A 2 4.57 -0.21 -16.60
N PRO A 3 3.83 0.86 -16.99
CA PRO A 3 4.24 1.73 -18.10
C PRO A 3 5.61 2.36 -17.87
N LYS A 4 6.40 2.49 -18.95
CA LYS A 4 7.77 3.06 -18.88
C LYS A 4 7.84 4.50 -18.36
N LYS A 5 6.72 5.23 -18.41
CA LYS A 5 6.62 6.62 -17.93
C LYS A 5 6.21 6.71 -16.45
N THR A 6 5.97 5.58 -15.78
CA THR A 6 5.56 5.56 -14.37
C THR A 6 6.78 5.70 -13.46
N GLN A 7 6.73 6.68 -12.57
CA GLN A 7 7.73 6.88 -11.52
C GLN A 7 7.28 6.18 -10.23
N ILE A 8 8.23 5.53 -9.54
CA ILE A 8 7.96 4.83 -8.29
C ILE A 8 8.89 5.34 -7.19
N PRO A 9 8.64 6.54 -6.62
CA PRO A 9 9.40 7.00 -5.46
C PRO A 9 9.10 6.15 -4.23
N PHE A 10 10.15 5.92 -3.43
CA PHE A 10 10.08 5.23 -2.16
C PHE A 10 10.27 6.22 -1.01
N CYS A 11 9.34 6.20 -0.06
CA CYS A 11 9.42 6.93 1.19
C CYS A 11 9.45 5.91 2.33
N PHE A 12 10.64 5.41 2.66
CA PHE A 12 10.75 4.44 3.74
C PHE A 12 10.88 5.11 5.09
N HIS A 13 10.32 4.46 6.11
CA HIS A 13 10.58 4.80 7.50
C HIS A 13 12.10 4.83 7.75
N ALA A 14 12.55 5.79 8.57
CA ALA A 14 13.98 6.03 8.79
C ALA A 14 14.69 4.81 9.40
N ASP A 15 13.98 4.12 10.32
CA ASP A 15 14.44 2.89 10.95
C ASP A 15 13.75 1.65 10.35
N PRO A 16 14.43 0.49 10.31
CA PRO A 16 13.80 -0.77 9.90
C PRO A 16 12.58 -1.12 10.75
N ILE A 17 11.49 -1.51 10.09
CA ILE A 17 10.27 -2.01 10.74
C ILE A 17 10.27 -3.53 10.64
N TRP A 18 10.32 -4.21 11.77
CA TRP A 18 10.33 -5.67 11.82
C TRP A 18 8.91 -6.22 11.90
N VAL A 19 8.61 -7.21 11.07
CA VAL A 19 7.32 -7.91 11.05
C VAL A 19 7.56 -9.41 10.96
N GLN A 20 6.67 -10.18 11.57
CA GLN A 20 6.62 -11.63 11.39
C GLN A 20 5.63 -11.95 10.28
N SER A 21 6.13 -12.31 9.10
CA SER A 21 5.30 -12.75 7.97
C SER A 21 6.06 -13.69 7.05
N ASP A 22 5.35 -14.27 6.09
CA ASP A 22 5.94 -14.91 4.93
C ASP A 22 6.42 -13.85 3.92
N PRO A 23 7.70 -13.82 3.55
CA PRO A 23 8.23 -12.85 2.59
C PRO A 23 7.59 -12.95 1.21
N THR A 24 7.32 -14.16 0.72
CA THR A 24 6.72 -14.39 -0.60
C THR A 24 5.29 -13.88 -0.65
N GLN A 25 4.54 -14.02 0.44
CA GLN A 25 3.18 -13.46 0.51
C GLN A 25 3.20 -11.93 0.52
N LEU A 26 4.14 -11.30 1.24
CA LEU A 26 4.29 -9.84 1.20
C LEU A 26 4.65 -9.33 -0.20
N GLU A 27 5.58 -10.00 -0.88
CA GLU A 27 5.95 -9.65 -2.25
C GLU A 27 4.74 -9.72 -3.20
N GLN A 28 3.92 -10.77 -3.07
CA GLN A 28 2.72 -10.93 -3.89
C GLN A 28 1.68 -9.83 -3.61
N ILE A 29 1.47 -9.47 -2.34
CA ILE A 29 0.56 -8.37 -1.96
C ILE A 29 1.03 -7.06 -2.59
N VAL A 30 2.32 -6.71 -2.43
CA VAL A 30 2.88 -5.47 -2.98
C VAL A 30 2.79 -5.48 -4.51
N PHE A 31 3.12 -6.60 -5.15
CA PHE A 31 3.00 -6.74 -6.60
C PHE A 31 1.58 -6.50 -7.10
N ASN A 32 0.58 -7.12 -6.45
CA ASN A 32 -0.83 -6.98 -6.84
C ASN A 32 -1.30 -5.54 -6.71
N LEU A 33 -0.97 -4.87 -5.60
CA LEU A 33 -1.37 -3.47 -5.38
C LEU A 33 -0.69 -2.52 -6.38
N VAL A 34 0.60 -2.73 -6.67
CA VAL A 34 1.31 -1.95 -7.69
C VAL A 34 0.75 -2.21 -9.09
N SER A 35 0.35 -3.44 -9.41
CA SER A 35 -0.30 -3.77 -10.67
C SER A 35 -1.63 -3.03 -10.80
N ASN A 36 -2.49 -3.08 -9.78
CA ASN A 36 -3.78 -2.39 -9.77
C ASN A 36 -3.60 -0.86 -9.94
N ALA A 37 -2.66 -0.28 -9.20
CA ALA A 37 -2.28 1.13 -9.33
C ALA A 37 -1.80 1.49 -10.74
N SER A 38 -1.00 0.61 -11.35
CA SER A 38 -0.53 0.77 -12.72
C SER A 38 -1.65 0.69 -13.74
N ASP A 39 -2.60 -0.23 -13.55
CA ASP A 39 -3.74 -0.41 -14.46
C ASP A 39 -4.68 0.81 -14.42
N ALA A 40 -4.76 1.50 -13.26
CA ALA A 40 -5.45 2.79 -13.12
C ALA A 40 -4.69 3.98 -13.78
N MET A 41 -3.47 3.77 -14.30
CA MET A 41 -2.60 4.78 -14.91
C MET A 41 -1.97 4.31 -16.24
N PRO A 42 -2.77 4.03 -17.29
CA PRO A 42 -2.27 3.42 -18.53
C PRO A 42 -1.24 4.28 -19.29
N GLU A 43 -1.35 5.61 -19.20
CA GLU A 43 -0.42 6.55 -19.85
C GLU A 43 0.88 6.80 -19.05
N GLY A 44 0.98 6.19 -17.86
CA GLY A 44 2.00 6.46 -16.87
C GLY A 44 1.56 7.48 -15.81
N GLY A 45 2.42 7.69 -14.81
CA GLY A 45 2.09 8.54 -13.67
C GLY A 45 3.07 8.36 -12.52
N LYS A 46 2.57 8.43 -11.28
CA LYS A 46 3.37 8.28 -10.07
C LYS A 46 2.70 7.30 -9.10
N ILE A 47 3.43 6.25 -8.72
CA ILE A 47 3.05 5.33 -7.64
C ILE A 47 4.02 5.56 -6.49
N THR A 48 3.57 6.04 -5.34
CA THR A 48 4.44 6.22 -4.16
C THR A 48 4.30 5.00 -3.26
N ILE A 49 5.44 4.40 -2.87
CA ILE A 49 5.47 3.32 -1.88
C ILE A 49 6.02 3.90 -0.58
N ASN A 50 5.24 3.83 0.49
CA ASN A 50 5.57 4.39 1.80
C ASN A 50 5.54 3.32 2.89
N THR A 51 6.47 3.39 3.84
CA THR A 51 6.41 2.57 5.07
C THR A 51 6.37 3.45 6.31
N GLN A 52 5.54 3.08 7.28
CA GLN A 52 5.41 3.79 8.55
C GLN A 52 4.94 2.85 9.66
N THR A 53 5.07 3.30 10.91
CA THR A 53 4.46 2.65 12.06
C THR A 53 3.24 3.44 12.53
N LEU A 54 2.16 2.76 12.89
CA LEU A 54 1.06 3.37 13.63
C LEU A 54 1.08 2.92 15.09
N THR A 55 0.92 3.88 15.99
CA THR A 55 0.73 3.61 17.41
C THR A 55 -0.65 3.01 17.66
N GLY A 56 -0.85 2.40 18.83
CA GLY A 56 -2.15 1.86 19.22
C GLY A 56 -3.29 2.90 19.24
N GLU A 57 -2.98 4.18 19.52
CA GLU A 57 -3.95 5.27 19.47
C GLU A 57 -4.37 5.61 18.04
N GLN A 58 -3.41 5.73 17.13
CA GLN A 58 -3.68 5.97 15.70
C GLN A 58 -4.48 4.81 15.08
N ALA A 59 -4.14 3.58 15.44
CA ALA A 59 -4.84 2.38 15.00
C ALA A 59 -6.33 2.39 15.44
N LYS A 60 -6.60 2.86 16.66
CA LYS A 60 -7.97 3.00 17.18
C LYS A 60 -8.80 4.00 16.36
N CYS A 61 -8.23 5.13 15.95
CA CYS A 61 -8.89 6.08 15.06
C CYS A 61 -9.27 5.45 13.70
N MET A 62 -8.48 4.48 13.24
CA MET A 62 -8.71 3.73 12.00
C MET A 62 -9.59 2.48 12.19
N ARG A 63 -10.17 2.27 13.39
CA ARG A 63 -10.99 1.10 13.74
C ARG A 63 -10.26 -0.24 13.56
N LEU A 64 -8.94 -0.23 13.65
CA LEU A 64 -8.14 -1.46 13.68
C LEU A 64 -8.27 -2.11 15.06
N ALA A 65 -8.01 -3.42 15.11
CA ALA A 65 -7.96 -4.13 16.39
C ALA A 65 -6.91 -3.50 17.32
N PRO A 66 -7.07 -3.57 18.64
CA PRO A 66 -6.00 -3.16 19.55
C PRO A 66 -4.75 -4.01 19.30
N CYS A 67 -3.61 -3.36 19.08
CA CYS A 67 -2.30 -4.00 19.01
C CYS A 67 -1.33 -3.28 19.95
N GLN A 68 -0.71 -4.04 20.86
CA GLN A 68 0.17 -3.49 21.89
C GLN A 68 1.47 -2.92 21.29
N ASP A 69 2.01 -3.60 20.28
CA ASP A 69 3.26 -3.22 19.60
C ASP A 69 3.03 -2.25 18.42
N GLY A 70 1.77 -1.86 18.19
CA GLY A 70 1.38 -1.03 17.06
C GLY A 70 1.28 -1.80 15.74
N TYR A 71 1.26 -1.07 14.63
CA TYR A 71 1.13 -1.63 13.29
C TYR A 71 2.26 -1.18 12.40
N ALA A 72 2.84 -2.11 11.65
CA ALA A 72 3.58 -1.78 10.45
C ALA A 72 2.59 -1.49 9.32
N VAL A 73 2.80 -0.39 8.60
CA VAL A 73 1.94 0.02 7.48
C VAL A 73 2.78 0.19 6.24
N VAL A 74 2.37 -0.50 5.17
CA VAL A 74 2.85 -0.28 3.81
C VAL A 74 1.73 0.39 3.03
N SER A 75 2.01 1.53 2.41
CA SER A 75 1.03 2.27 1.61
C SER A 75 1.50 2.35 0.16
N ILE A 76 0.61 2.00 -0.76
CA ILE A 76 0.79 2.16 -2.20
C ILE A 76 -0.19 3.25 -2.62
N THR A 77 0.31 4.35 -3.14
CA THR A 77 -0.53 5.51 -3.53
C THR A 77 -0.26 5.88 -4.97
N ASP A 78 -1.26 5.73 -5.82
CA ASP A 78 -1.25 6.20 -7.19
C ASP A 78 -1.93 7.56 -7.36
N ILE A 79 -1.84 8.10 -8.58
CA ILE A 79 -2.56 9.30 -9.02
C ILE A 79 -3.48 8.99 -10.21
N GLY A 80 -3.92 7.73 -10.30
CA GLY A 80 -4.78 7.23 -11.36
C GLY A 80 -6.22 7.70 -11.22
N GLN A 81 -7.07 7.11 -12.03
CA GLN A 81 -8.48 7.53 -12.11
C GLN A 81 -9.33 7.07 -10.91
N GLY A 82 -8.72 6.35 -9.96
CA GLY A 82 -9.40 5.75 -8.82
C GLY A 82 -10.21 4.51 -9.21
N LEU A 83 -10.94 3.96 -8.24
CA LEU A 83 -11.86 2.85 -8.45
C LEU A 83 -13.26 3.42 -8.71
N ASP A 84 -13.96 2.88 -9.70
CA ASP A 84 -15.40 3.08 -9.81
C ASP A 84 -16.06 2.52 -8.54
N PRO A 85 -17.03 3.21 -7.90
CA PRO A 85 -17.73 2.70 -6.72
C PRO A 85 -18.29 1.28 -6.87
N VAL A 86 -18.61 0.81 -8.09
CA VAL A 86 -19.05 -0.58 -8.34
C VAL A 86 -17.90 -1.59 -8.22
N GLN A 87 -16.66 -1.17 -8.43
CA GLN A 87 -15.47 -2.02 -8.37
C GLN A 87 -14.91 -2.18 -6.95
N ALA A 88 -15.19 -1.24 -6.05
CA ALA A 88 -14.71 -1.27 -4.67
C ALA A 88 -15.38 -2.35 -3.80
N ASP A 89 -16.52 -2.89 -4.25
CA ASP A 89 -17.39 -3.79 -3.48
C ASP A 89 -17.22 -5.29 -3.86
N LYS A 90 -16.12 -5.64 -4.54
CA LYS A 90 -15.88 -7.02 -5.00
C LYS A 90 -15.28 -7.97 -3.96
N ASP A 91 -14.94 -7.51 -2.77
CA ASP A 91 -14.33 -8.36 -1.75
C ASP A 91 -14.82 -8.01 -0.33
N VAL A 92 -16.02 -8.50 0.04
CA VAL A 92 -16.38 -8.91 1.42
C VAL A 92 -17.26 -10.16 1.35
#